data_AF-A0A1R3V4H7-F1
#
_entry.id   AF-A0A1R3V4H7-F1
#
_cell.length_a   1.000
_cell.length_b   1.000
_cell.length_c   1.000
_cell.angle_alpha   90.00
_cell.angle_beta   90.00
_cell.angle_gamma   90.00
#
_symmetry.space_group_name_H-M   'P 1'
#
loop_
_entity.id
_entity.type
_entity.pdbx_description
1 polymer ?
#
loop_
_entity_poly.entity_id
_entity_poly.type
_entity_poly.pdbx_seq_one_letter_code
_entity_poly.pdbx_strand_id
1 'polypeptide(L)'
;MGRAADRLNLTPSAVSHGLGRLRRLLNDPLFPRTPKGVVPTARATELAAPIAEVLARVRSVMATAAPFDPATAMRRFAIGAPTVSQP
;
A
#
# COMPACT_ATOMS: atom_id res chain seq x y z
N MET A 1 6.19 10.39 -10.95
CA MET A 1 5.28 9.40 -11.57
C MET A 1 6.03 8.14 -11.99
N GLY A 2 7.15 8.21 -12.73
CA GLY A 2 7.95 7.03 -13.13
C GLY A 2 8.23 6.04 -11.99
N ARG A 3 8.93 6.48 -10.93
CA ARG A 3 9.18 5.64 -9.74
C ARG A 3 7.94 5.02 -9.08
N ALA A 4 6.78 5.67 -9.16
CA ALA A 4 5.54 5.13 -8.62
C ALA A 4 4.93 4.08 -9.57
N ALA A 5 5.05 4.31 -10.87
CA ALA A 5 4.65 3.36 -11.90
C ALA A 5 5.46 2.06 -11.81
N ASP A 6 6.78 2.16 -11.64
CA ASP A 6 7.66 1.01 -11.46
C ASP A 6 7.26 0.19 -10.22
N ARG A 7 7.03 0.85 -9.08
CA ARG A 7 6.61 0.18 -7.83
C ARG A 7 5.23 -0.49 -7.91
N LEU A 8 4.35 0.02 -8.77
CA LEU A 8 3.01 -0.49 -8.94
C LEU A 8 2.93 -1.51 -10.10
N ASN A 9 4.05 -1.80 -10.79
CA ASN A 9 4.07 -2.57 -12.04
C ASN A 9 3.07 -2.04 -13.07
N LEU A 10 2.97 -0.71 -13.18
CA LEU A 10 2.08 0.00 -14.10
C LEU A 10 2.87 0.90 -15.02
N THR A 11 2.26 1.30 -16.14
CA THR A 11 2.83 2.36 -16.99
C THR A 11 2.64 3.74 -16.34
N PRO A 12 3.53 4.71 -16.61
CA PRO A 12 3.35 6.09 -16.13
C PRO A 12 2.01 6.73 -16.55
N SER A 13 1.48 6.37 -17.72
CA SER A 13 0.15 6.81 -18.19
C SER A 13 -0.99 6.20 -17.39
N ALA A 14 -0.93 4.90 -17.08
CA ALA A 14 -1.92 4.25 -16.22
C ALA A 14 -1.98 4.85 -14.82
N VAL A 15 -0.81 5.13 -14.22
CA VAL A 15 -0.72 5.82 -12.92
C VAL A 15 -1.30 7.23 -13.00
N SER A 16 -0.96 7.99 -14.04
CA SER A 16 -1.48 9.36 -14.24
C SER A 16 -3.01 9.36 -14.38
N HIS A 17 -3.57 8.46 -15.19
CA HIS A 17 -5.02 8.32 -15.34
C HIS A 17 -5.70 7.90 -14.05
N GLY A 18 -5.15 6.92 -13.32
CA GLY A 18 -5.66 6.50 -12.01
C GLY A 18 -5.67 7.64 -11.01
N LEU A 19 -4.57 8.39 -10.91
CA LEU A 19 -4.49 9.56 -10.04
C LEU A 19 -5.46 10.67 -10.46
N GLY A 20 -5.66 10.88 -11.77
CA GLY A 20 -6.67 11.81 -12.28
C GLY A 20 -8.10 11.44 -11.88
N ARG A 21 -8.43 10.14 -11.85
CA ARG A 21 -9.73 9.69 -11.31
C ARG A 21 -9.83 9.93 -9.81
N LEU A 22 -8.80 9.62 -9.05
CA LEU A 22 -8.79 9.79 -7.60
C LEU A 22 -8.95 11.26 -7.20
N ARG A 23 -8.29 12.18 -7.92
CA ARG A 23 -8.44 13.63 -7.73
C ARG A 23 -9.88 14.10 -7.91
N ARG A 24 -10.57 13.60 -8.93
CA ARG A 24 -11.98 13.92 -9.18
C ARG A 24 -12.90 13.35 -8.10
N LEU A 25 -12.69 12.09 -7.71
CA LEU A 25 -13.51 11.43 -6.68
C LEU A 25 -13.39 12.11 -5.32
N LEU A 26 -12.19 12.56 -4.97
CA LEU A 26 -11.95 13.23 -3.71
C LEU A 26 -12.15 14.75 -3.78
N ASN A 27 -12.37 15.32 -4.98
CA ASN A 27 -12.36 16.76 -5.22
C ASN A 27 -11.14 17.45 -4.59
N ASP A 28 -9.94 16.87 -4.80
CA ASP A 28 -8.67 17.34 -4.23
C ASP A 28 -7.53 17.07 -5.23
N PRO A 29 -6.57 18.00 -5.43
CA PRO A 29 -5.47 17.78 -6.38
C PRO A 29 -4.43 16.75 -5.90
N LEU A 30 -4.45 16.40 -4.60
CA LEU A 30 -3.65 15.42 -3.86
C LEU A 30 -2.13 15.66 -3.87
N PHE A 31 -1.57 15.81 -5.06
CA PHE A 31 -0.14 15.99 -5.32
C PHE A 31 0.06 17.08 -6.39
N PRO A 32 -0.18 18.37 -6.06
CA PRO A 32 0.13 19.48 -6.94
C PRO A 32 1.65 19.58 -7.24
N ARG A 33 1.98 20.12 -8.42
CA ARG A 33 3.36 20.49 -8.77
C ARG A 33 3.64 21.88 -8.18
N THR A 34 4.73 21.97 -7.43
CA THR A 34 5.26 23.23 -6.88
C THR A 34 6.70 23.44 -7.40
N PRO A 35 7.31 24.62 -7.23
CA PRO A 35 8.72 24.83 -7.53
C PRO A 35 9.67 23.87 -6.79
N LYS A 36 9.26 23.39 -5.61
CA LYS A 36 10.00 22.40 -4.80
C LYS A 36 9.75 20.95 -5.24
N GLY A 37 8.98 20.74 -6.30
CA GLY A 37 8.59 19.44 -6.81
C GLY A 37 7.14 19.07 -6.46
N VAL A 38 6.86 17.77 -6.44
CA VAL A 38 5.53 17.23 -6.15
C VAL A 38 5.35 17.13 -4.64
N VAL A 39 4.34 17.82 -4.10
CA VAL A 39 4.09 17.91 -2.65
C VAL A 39 2.67 17.44 -2.35
N PRO A 40 2.42 16.65 -1.28
CA PRO A 40 1.08 16.25 -0.90
C PRO A 40 0.26 17.43 -0.36
N THR A 41 -1.06 17.40 -0.58
CA THR A 41 -2.01 18.26 0.14
C THR A 41 -2.18 17.80 1.59
N ALA A 42 -2.79 18.64 2.43
CA ALA A 42 -3.17 18.26 3.80
C ALA A 42 -4.07 17.01 3.78
N ARG A 43 -5.09 17.02 2.92
CA ARG A 43 -6.00 15.88 2.73
C ARG A 43 -5.28 14.61 2.26
N ALA A 44 -4.34 14.72 1.33
CA ALA A 44 -3.54 13.56 0.90
C ALA A 44 -2.70 12.98 2.04
N THR A 45 -2.21 13.82 2.94
CA THR A 45 -1.43 13.41 4.11
C THR A 45 -2.32 12.71 5.14
N GLU A 46 -3.48 13.28 5.45
CA GLU A 46 -4.47 12.70 6.36
C GLU A 46 -4.97 11.32 5.88
N LEU A 47 -5.18 11.18 4.56
CA LEU A 47 -5.67 9.94 3.97
C LEU A 47 -4.60 8.84 3.84
N ALA A 48 -3.32 9.16 3.98
CA ALA A 48 -2.25 8.21 3.71
C ALA A 48 -2.30 6.98 4.63
N ALA A 49 -2.44 7.19 5.95
CA ALA A 49 -2.52 6.12 6.93
C ALA A 49 -3.78 5.23 6.77
N PRO A 50 -5.02 5.78 6.74
CA PRO A 50 -6.21 4.94 6.61
C PRO A 50 -6.26 4.17 5.27
N ILE A 51 -5.81 4.76 4.16
CA ILE A 51 -5.74 4.05 2.88
C ILE A 51 -4.74 2.89 2.95
N ALA A 52 -3.58 3.11 3.58
CA ALA A 52 -2.58 2.06 3.74
C ALA A 52 -3.12 0.86 4.54
N GLU A 53 -3.89 1.12 5.59
CA GLU A 53 -4.54 0.09 6.40
C GLU A 53 -5.57 -0.71 5.59
N VAL A 54 -6.45 -0.04 4.85
CA VAL A 54 -7.45 -0.71 3.99
C VAL A 54 -6.77 -1.59 2.95
N LEU A 55 -5.73 -1.08 2.28
CA LEU A 55 -4.96 -1.86 1.31
C LEU A 55 -4.25 -3.06 1.96
N ALA A 56 -3.78 -2.92 3.21
CA ALA A 56 -3.19 -4.04 3.95
C ALA A 56 -4.22 -5.13 4.26
N ARG A 57 -5.44 -4.75 4.66
CA ARG A 57 -6.54 -5.69 4.89
C ARG A 57 -6.92 -6.42 3.60
N VAL A 58 -7.05 -5.73 2.47
CA VAL A 58 -7.32 -6.35 1.16
C VAL A 58 -6.23 -7.36 0.78
N ARG A 59 -4.95 -6.98 0.93
CA ARG A 59 -3.82 -7.89 0.69
C ARG A 59 -3.88 -9.12 1.59
N SER A 60 -4.25 -8.97 2.87
CA SER A 60 -4.38 -10.09 3.79
C SER A 60 -5.47 -11.07 3.35
N VAL A 61 -6.63 -10.56 2.92
CA VAL A 61 -7.74 -11.40 2.42
C VAL A 61 -7.32 -12.18 1.17
N MET A 62 -6.63 -11.52 0.24
CA MET A 62 -6.13 -12.17 -0.98
C MET A 62 -5.01 -13.19 -0.70
N ALA A 63 -4.14 -12.93 0.27
CA ALA A 63 -3.02 -13.82 0.61
C ALA A 63 -3.47 -15.16 1.22
N THR A 64 -4.70 -15.23 1.73
CA THR A 64 -5.33 -16.48 2.19
C THR A 64 -5.80 -17.36 1.04
N ALA A 65 -5.97 -16.80 -0.17
CA ALA A 65 -6.43 -17.52 -1.36
C ALA A 65 -5.30 -18.18 -2.18
N ALA A 66 -4.04 -17.84 -1.90
CA ALA A 66 -2.89 -18.47 -2.56
C ALA A 66 -2.46 -19.74 -1.81
N PRO A 67 -2.14 -20.85 -2.50
CA PRO A 67 -1.53 -22.02 -1.88
C PRO A 67 -0.27 -21.61 -1.11
N PHE A 68 -0.16 -22.05 0.13
CA PHE A 68 1.05 -21.84 0.91
C PHE A 68 2.18 -22.72 0.36
N ASP A 69 3.20 -22.10 -0.21
CA ASP A 69 4.46 -22.76 -0.56
C ASP A 69 5.52 -22.43 0.50
N PRO A 70 5.92 -23.40 1.36
CA PRO A 70 6.91 -23.17 2.39
C PRO A 70 8.30 -22.82 1.82
N ALA A 71 8.63 -23.22 0.59
CA ALA A 71 9.94 -22.98 0.00
C ALA A 71 10.16 -21.52 -0.43
N THR A 72 9.08 -20.77 -0.70
CA THR A 72 9.13 -19.37 -1.18
C THR A 72 8.50 -18.37 -0.22
N ALA A 73 7.91 -18.84 0.89
CA ALA A 73 7.22 -17.99 1.84
C ALA A 73 8.18 -17.15 2.71
N MET A 74 8.32 -15.86 2.40
CA MET A 74 8.84 -14.86 3.35
C MET A 74 7.70 -14.30 4.20
N ARG A 75 7.39 -14.96 5.32
CA ARG A 75 6.40 -14.48 6.30
C ARG A 75 7.02 -14.38 7.69
N ARG A 76 6.59 -13.38 8.47
CA ARG A 76 7.00 -13.22 9.88
C ARG A 76 6.01 -13.99 10.74
N PHE A 77 6.46 -15.08 11.35
CA PHE A 77 5.66 -15.87 12.28
C PHE A 77 5.96 -15.41 13.71
N ALA A 78 4.92 -15.05 14.46
CA ALA A 78 5.02 -14.81 15.90
C ALA A 78 4.55 -16.09 16.60
N ILE A 79 5.45 -16.76 17.32
CA ILE A 79 5.14 -17.98 18.05
C ILE A 79 5.14 -17.63 19.54
N GLY A 80 3.98 -17.75 20.18
CA GLY A 80 3.87 -17.74 21.64
C GLY A 80 3.81 -19.18 22.13
N ALA A 81 4.76 -19.58 22.96
CA ALA A 81 4.76 -20.89 23.61
C ALA A 81 4.89 -20.71 25.13
N PRO A 82 4.06 -21.40 25.95
CA PRO A 82 4.27 -21.44 27.38
C PRO A 82 5.60 -22.16 27.67
N THR A 83 6.40 -21.62 28.58
CA THR A 83 7.60 -22.30 29.07
C THR A 83 7.17 -23.58 29.77
N VAL A 84 7.58 -24.73 29.24
CA VAL A 84 7.42 -26.01 29.94
C VAL A 84 8.32 -25.98 31.17
N SER A 85 7.72 -25.84 32.35
CA SER A 85 8.42 -26.13 33.60
C SER A 85 8.45 -27.64 33.74
N GLN A 86 9.64 -28.25 33.61
CA GLN A 86 9.83 -29.66 33.94
C GLN A 86 9.89 -29.82 35.48
N PRO A 87 9.41 -30.95 36.02
CA PRO A 87 9.47 -31.27 37.45
C PRO A 87 10.88 -31.53 37.96
#